data_AF-A0A1G4TB56-F1
#
_entry.id   AF-A0A1G4TB56-F1
#
_cell.length_a   1.000
_cell.length_b   1.000
_cell.length_c   1.000
_cell.angle_alpha   90.00
_cell.angle_beta   90.00
_cell.angle_gamma   90.00
#
_symmetry.space_group_name_H-M   'P 1'
#
loop_
_entity.id
_entity.type
_entity.pdbx_description
1 polymer ?
#
loop_
_entity_poly.entity_id
_entity_poly.type
_entity_poly.pdbx_seq_one_letter_code
_entity_poly.pdbx_strand_id
1 'polypeptide(L)' 'MHLGTILCKHCHQVIGTQDTRKVTVYYSECSHEHCLDGRGRSLVADGSAVASAGPHTVFEA' A
#
# COMPACT_ATOMS: atom_id res chain seq x y z
N MET A 1 0.23 -20.14 -15.26
CA MET A 1 -0.48 -19.08 -14.51
C MET A 1 0.36 -18.82 -13.28
N HIS A 2 0.86 -17.61 -13.05
CA HIS A 2 1.68 -17.33 -11.87
C HIS A 2 0.79 -17.31 -10.61
N LEU A 3 0.97 -18.30 -9.73
CA LEU A 3 0.18 -18.44 -8.50
C LEU A 3 0.94 -17.92 -7.26
N GLY A 4 2.24 -17.65 -7.38
CA GLY A 4 3.04 -17.06 -6.31
C GLY A 4 3.12 -15.54 -6.44
N THR A 5 2.99 -14.83 -5.33
CA THR A 5 3.22 -13.38 -5.25
C THR A 5 4.34 -13.08 -4.28
N ILE A 6 5.27 -12.22 -4.68
CA ILE A 6 6.39 -11.78 -3.85
C ILE A 6 6.09 -10.35 -3.40
N LEU A 7 5.97 -10.15 -2.10
CA LEU A 7 5.74 -8.87 -1.45
C LEU A 7 7.00 -8.35 -0.79
N CYS A 8 7.14 -7.03 -0.72
CA CYS A 8 8.15 -6.41 0.11
C CYS A 8 7.78 -6.53 1.59
N LYS A 9 8.68 -6.99 2.45
CA LYS A 9 8.46 -7.19 3.89
C LYS A 9 8.26 -5.88 4.68
N HIS A 10 8.49 -4.74 4.05
CA HIS A 10 8.43 -3.42 4.68
C HIS A 10 7.23 -2.60 4.22
N CYS A 11 7.05 -2.41 2.91
CA CYS A 11 5.94 -1.63 2.35
C CYS A 11 4.77 -2.47 1.82
N HIS A 12 4.86 -3.81 1.90
CA HIS A 12 3.86 -4.76 1.38
C HIS A 12 3.50 -4.60 -0.10
N GLN A 13 4.33 -3.90 -0.88
CA GLN A 13 4.15 -3.76 -2.31
C GLN A 13 4.54 -5.05 -3.04
N VAL A 14 3.80 -5.38 -4.10
CA VAL A 14 4.14 -6.50 -5.00
C VAL A 14 5.40 -6.14 -5.79
N ILE A 15 6.42 -6.97 -5.66
CA ILE A 15 7.71 -6.79 -6.35
C ILE A 15 8.02 -7.91 -7.35
N GLY A 16 7.16 -8.92 -7.41
CA GLY A 16 7.27 -9.97 -8.40
C GLY A 16 6.21 -11.04 -8.23
N THR A 17 6.18 -11.96 -9.19
CA THR A 17 5.34 -13.15 -9.18
C THR A 17 6.18 -14.37 -9.51
N GLN A 18 5.85 -15.52 -8.93
CA GLN A 18 6.55 -16.78 -9.16
C GLN A 18 5.55 -17.85 -9.61
N ASP A 19 5.96 -18.71 -10.54
CA ASP A 19 5.13 -19.87 -10.91
C ASP A 19 5.26 -20.93 -9.82
N THR A 20 4.14 -21.23 -9.17
CA THR A 20 4.06 -22.16 -8.05
C THR A 20 2.86 -23.07 -8.23
N ARG A 21 2.89 -24.25 -7.62
CA ARG A 21 1.77 -25.20 -7.71
C ARG A 21 0.51 -24.74 -6.96
N LYS A 22 0.64 -23.78 -6.04
CA LYS A 22 -0.44 -23.27 -5.19
C LYS A 22 -0.25 -21.79 -4.91
N VAL A 23 -1.34 -21.11 -4.59
CA VAL A 23 -1.30 -19.71 -4.16
C VAL A 23 -0.40 -19.57 -2.94
N THR A 24 0.70 -18.83 -3.09
CA THR A 24 1.71 -18.68 -2.03
C THR A 24 2.21 -17.24 -2.03
N VAL A 25 2.32 -16.67 -0.83
CA VAL A 25 2.88 -15.34 -0.63
C VAL A 25 4.30 -15.48 -0.09
N TYR A 26 5.26 -14.86 -0.76
CA TYR A 26 6.66 -14.78 -0.36
C TYR A 26 6.99 -13.35 0.08
N TYR A 27 7.92 -13.21 1.01
CA TYR A 27 8.38 -11.90 1.49
C TYR A 27 9.86 -11.70 1.17
N SER A 28 10.20 -10.57 0.59
CA SER A 28 11.58 -10.16 0.27
C SER A 28 11.79 -8.66 0.54
N GLU A 29 12.97 -8.14 0.26
CA GLU A 29 13.29 -6.72 0.35
C GLU A 29 13.25 -6.05 -1.02
N CYS A 30 12.67 -4.85 -1.05
CA CYS A 30 12.61 -4.01 -2.22
C CYS A 30 13.57 -2.82 -2.07
N SER A 31 14.14 -2.36 -3.18
CA SER A 31 15.06 -1.22 -3.25
C SER A 31 14.37 0.11 -3.59
N HIS A 32 13.04 0.17 -3.46
CA HIS A 32 12.29 1.41 -3.67
C HIS A 32 12.70 2.46 -2.64
N GLU A 33 13.02 3.66 -3.11
CA GLU A 33 13.42 4.80 -2.27
C GLU A 33 12.37 5.13 -1.21
N HIS A 34 11.09 5.12 -1.58
CA HIS A 34 9.98 5.35 -0.65
C HIS A 34 9.85 4.27 0.45
N CYS A 35 10.29 3.04 0.17
CA CYS A 35 10.32 1.95 1.15
C CYS A 35 11.56 2.02 2.05
N LEU A 36 12.68 2.52 1.52
CA LEU A 36 13.90 2.79 2.28
C LEU A 36 13.72 3.97 3.25
N ASP A 37 13.05 5.04 2.80
CA ASP A 37 12.78 6.22 3.65
C ASP A 37 11.88 5.87 4.85
N GLY A 38 10.84 5.05 4.62
CA GLY A 38 9.94 4.57 5.67
C GLY A 38 10.59 3.60 6.69
N ARG A 39 11.74 2.98 6.38
CA ARG A 39 12.49 2.18 7.36
C ARG A 39 13.09 3.04 8.47
N GLY A 40 13.30 4.34 8.22
CA GLY A 40 13.81 5.30 9.21
C GLY A 40 12.73 6.12 9.93
N ARG A 41 11.47 6.07 9.49
CA ARG A 41 10.38 6.90 10.02
C ARG A 41 9.10 6.07 10.21
N SER A 42 8.98 5.46 11.38
CA SER A 42 7.77 4.77 11.86
C SER A 42 6.60 5.73 12.17
N LEU A 43 6.51 6.89 11.53
CA LEU A 43 5.51 7.92 11.83
C LEU A 43 5.19 8.69 10.56
N VAL A 44 4.22 8.19 9.78
CA VAL A 44 2.98 8.91 9.49
C VAL A 44 2.07 7.93 8.74
N ALA A 45 1.19 7.27 9.49
CA ALA A 45 -0.09 6.91 8.94
C ALA A 45 -0.82 8.24 8.68
N ASP A 46 -0.55 8.85 7.53
CA ASP A 46 -1.36 9.94 7.03
C ASP A 46 -2.66 9.30 6.55
N GLY A 47 -3.61 9.27 7.48
CA GLY A 47 -4.96 8.85 7.22
C GLY A 47 -5.53 9.69 6.08
N SER A 48 -5.86 9.02 4.99
CA SER A 48 -6.86 9.51 4.04
C SER A 48 -8.16 9.82 4.77
N ALA A 49 -8.34 11.06 5.19
CA ALA A 49 -9.64 11.71 5.33
C ALA A 49 -9.41 13.17 5.73
N VAL A 50 -9.46 14.10 4.77
CA VAL A 50 -10.41 15.23 4.78
C VAL A 50 -10.13 16.14 3.58
N ALA A 51 -11.12 16.28 2.69
CA ALA A 51 -11.52 17.54 2.05
C ALA A 51 -12.61 17.27 0.99
N SER A 52 -13.80 16.86 1.45
CA SER A 52 -15.02 17.06 0.66
C SER A 52 -15.74 18.27 1.26
N ALA A 53 -15.20 19.46 1.04
CA ALA A 53 -15.91 20.71 1.30
C ALA A 53 -16.85 20.98 0.12
N GLY A 54 -18.06 20.41 0.16
CA GLY A 54 -19.18 20.87 -0.64
C GLY A 54 -20.10 21.70 0.27
N PRO A 55 -20.33 23.01 0.01
CA PRO A 55 -21.34 23.74 0.76
C PRO A 55 -22.73 23.23 0.36
N HIS A 56 -23.35 22.45 1.24
CA HIS A 56 -24.75 22.06 1.12
C HIS A 56 -25.60 23.31 1.45
N THR A 57 -26.25 23.89 0.45
CA THR A 57 -27.23 24.96 0.66
C THR A 57 -28.49 24.37 1.29
N VAL A 58 -28.92 24.90 2.44
CA VAL A 58 -30.26 24.66 2.99
C VAL A 58 -31.09 25.91 2.71
N PHE A 59 -32.18 25.73 1.97
CA PHE A 59 -33.24 26.70 1.75
C PHE A 59 -34.30 26.43 2.83
N GLU A 60 -34.53 27.38 3.75
CA GLU A 60 -35.71 27.35 4.64
C GLU A 60 -36.77 28.32 4.10
N ALA A 61 -38.03 27.88 4.24
CA ALA A 61 -39.23 28.41 3.60
C ALA A 61 -39.86 29.61 4.33
#